data_AF-A0A6P4JAG7-F1
#
_entry.id   AF-A0A6P4JAG7-F1
#
_cell.length_a   1.000
_cell.length_b   1.000
_cell.length_c   1.000
_cell.angle_alpha   90.00
_cell.angle_beta   90.00
_cell.angle_gamma   90.00
#
_symmetry.space_group_name_H-M   'P 1'
#
loop_
_entity.id
_entity.type
_entity.pdbx_description
1 polymer ?
#
loop_
_entity_poly.entity_id
_entity_poly.type
_entity_poly.pdbx_seq_one_letter_code
_entity_poly.pdbx_strand_id
1 'polypeptide(L)'
;MKFLLALSFIVVLLGLAQGQLLDINCASEPLVIGPCENRMSGYSYSDLRKRCVNFSARGCDIAGNFFYSRAECEHKCKPIETFEEAPFSFFLERIRSQARNYFSQLFDLP
;
A
#
# COMPACT_ATOMS: atom_id res chain seq x y z
N MET A 1 8.25 21.34 -33.23
CA MET A 1 9.14 20.46 -32.41
C MET A 1 9.14 20.80 -30.92
N LYS A 2 9.22 22.08 -30.51
CA LYS A 2 9.16 22.49 -29.08
C LYS A 2 7.84 22.16 -28.38
N PHE A 3 6.70 22.31 -29.06
CA PHE A 3 5.38 21.96 -28.51
C PHE A 3 5.20 20.46 -28.24
N LEU A 4 5.80 19.59 -29.07
CA LEU A 4 5.73 18.14 -28.88
C LEU A 4 6.53 17.70 -27.64
N LEU A 5 7.70 18.32 -27.41
CA LEU A 5 8.50 18.09 -26.20
C LEU A 5 7.81 18.59 -24.94
N ALA A 6 7.14 19.74 -25.02
CA ALA A 6 6.34 20.27 -23.90
C ALA A 6 5.16 19.35 -23.58
N LEU A 7 4.45 18.86 -24.60
CA LEU A 7 3.34 17.90 -24.44
C LEU A 7 3.80 16.58 -23.82
N SER A 8 4.93 16.01 -24.27
CA SER A 8 5.46 14.77 -23.68
C SER A 8 5.86 14.96 -22.21
N PHE A 9 6.45 16.12 -21.87
CA PHE A 9 6.82 16.42 -20.48
C PHE A 9 5.57 16.58 -19.60
N ILE A 10 4.52 17.23 -20.09
CA ILE A 10 3.24 17.35 -19.39
C ILE A 10 2.60 15.96 -19.19
N VAL A 11 2.60 15.09 -20.19
CA VAL A 11 2.06 13.72 -20.06
C VAL A 11 2.86 12.89 -19.05
N VAL A 12 4.19 13.01 -19.03
CA VAL A 12 5.03 12.35 -18.01
C VAL A 12 4.72 12.90 -16.62
N LEU A 13 4.61 14.22 -16.44
CA LEU A 13 4.25 14.84 -15.16
C LEU A 13 2.85 14.45 -14.68
N LEU A 14 1.87 14.37 -15.59
CA LEU A 14 0.51 13.93 -15.27
C LEU A 14 0.45 12.43 -14.95
N GLY A 15 1.21 11.59 -15.66
CA GLY A 15 1.33 10.17 -15.38
C GLY A 15 1.99 9.91 -14.01
N LEU A 16 2.98 10.72 -13.63
CA LEU A 16 3.59 10.68 -12.30
C LEU A 16 2.61 11.19 -11.22
N ALA A 17 1.76 12.16 -11.53
CA ALA A 17 0.71 12.65 -10.61
C ALA A 17 -0.41 11.62 -10.39
N GLN A 18 -0.63 10.71 -11.33
CA GLN A 18 -1.60 9.61 -11.23
C GLN A 18 -0.99 8.29 -10.71
N GLY A 19 0.24 8.33 -10.18
CA GLY A 19 0.94 7.17 -9.63
C GLY A 19 0.25 6.59 -8.38
N GLN A 20 -0.78 5.77 -8.61
CA GLN A 20 -1.31 4.68 -7.78
C GLN A 20 -1.16 4.87 -6.26
N LEU A 21 -2.05 5.68 -5.66
CA LEU A 21 -2.19 5.74 -4.20
C LEU A 21 -2.92 4.51 -3.63
N LEU A 22 -3.49 3.66 -4.48
CA LEU A 22 -4.21 2.44 -4.08
C LEU A 22 -3.35 1.20 -4.35
N ASP A 23 -2.78 0.63 -3.29
CA ASP A 23 -2.07 -0.64 -3.34
C ASP A 23 -3.07 -1.79 -3.60
N ILE A 24 -2.88 -2.54 -4.69
CA ILE A 24 -3.74 -3.66 -5.08
C ILE A 24 -3.85 -4.75 -4.00
N ASN A 25 -2.82 -4.88 -3.14
CA ASN A 25 -2.84 -5.82 -2.02
C ASN A 25 -3.93 -5.47 -1.01
N CYS A 26 -4.35 -4.20 -0.91
CA CYS A 26 -5.39 -3.77 0.01
C CYS A 26 -6.81 -4.04 -0.51
N ALA A 27 -6.95 -4.33 -1.81
CA ALA A 27 -8.24 -4.54 -2.47
C ALA A 27 -8.60 -6.03 -2.67
N SER A 28 -7.68 -6.94 -2.36
CA SER A 28 -7.83 -8.39 -2.56
C SER A 28 -8.02 -9.14 -1.25
N GLU A 29 -8.40 -10.42 -1.31
CA GLU A 29 -8.40 -11.28 -0.12
C GLU A 29 -6.99 -11.76 0.23
N PRO A 30 -6.70 -12.06 1.51
CA PRO A 30 -5.40 -12.62 1.90
C PRO A 30 -5.16 -13.98 1.25
N LEU A 31 -3.98 -14.19 0.67
CA LEU A 31 -3.61 -15.44 0.02
C LEU A 31 -2.93 -16.38 1.02
N VAL A 32 -3.58 -17.48 1.36
CA VAL A 32 -3.02 -18.53 2.23
C VAL A 32 -2.21 -19.52 1.39
N ILE A 33 -0.96 -19.78 1.79
CA ILE A 33 0.00 -20.59 1.02
C ILE A 33 0.27 -21.91 1.75
N GLY A 34 0.11 -23.02 1.03
CA GLY A 34 0.50 -24.37 1.46
C GLY A 34 -0.43 -25.03 2.49
N PRO A 35 -0.34 -26.36 2.66
CA PRO A 35 -1.28 -27.15 3.47
C PRO A 35 -0.90 -27.27 4.96
N CYS A 36 0.03 -26.45 5.47
CA CYS A 36 0.43 -26.52 6.87
C CYS A 36 -0.73 -26.14 7.81
N GLU A 37 -0.75 -26.70 9.02
CA GLU A 37 -1.80 -26.40 10.01
C GLU A 37 -1.43 -25.28 10.98
N ASN A 38 -0.33 -24.57 10.73
CA ASN A 38 0.13 -23.48 11.58
C ASN A 38 -0.90 -22.35 11.56
N ARG A 39 -1.34 -21.94 12.74
CA ARG A 39 -2.27 -20.82 12.88
C ARG A 39 -1.50 -19.50 12.82
N MET A 40 -1.78 -18.72 11.80
CA MET A 40 -1.27 -17.37 11.66
C MET A 40 -2.39 -16.37 11.92
N SER A 41 -2.04 -15.23 12.52
CA SER A 41 -2.96 -14.16 12.86
C SER A 41 -2.31 -12.81 12.62
N GLY A 42 -3.10 -11.87 12.13
CA GLY A 42 -2.64 -10.53 11.79
C GLY A 42 -3.83 -9.66 11.41
N TYR A 43 -3.63 -8.77 10.45
CA TYR A 43 -4.59 -7.79 10.00
C TYR A 43 -4.75 -7.82 8.48
N SER A 44 -5.97 -7.65 8.00
CA SER A 44 -6.31 -7.47 6.59
C SER A 44 -7.14 -6.20 6.44
N TYR A 45 -6.96 -5.46 5.34
CA TYR A 45 -7.76 -4.28 5.08
C TYR A 45 -9.14 -4.68 4.53
N SER A 46 -10.20 -4.13 5.13
CA SER A 46 -11.57 -4.33 4.66
C SER A 46 -12.06 -3.04 4.03
N ASP A 47 -12.22 -3.04 2.69
CA ASP A 47 -12.73 -1.88 1.98
C ASP A 47 -14.17 -1.54 2.39
N LEU A 48 -14.99 -2.56 2.67
CA LEU A 48 -16.35 -2.40 3.19
C LEU A 48 -16.39 -1.66 4.53
N ARG A 49 -15.42 -1.92 5.41
CA ARG A 49 -15.35 -1.31 6.75
C ARG A 49 -14.40 -0.11 6.82
N LYS A 50 -13.73 0.21 5.72
CA LYS A 50 -12.68 1.25 5.58
C LYS A 50 -11.63 1.21 6.69
N ARG A 51 -11.25 0.00 7.15
CA ARG A 51 -10.28 -0.21 8.24
C ARG A 51 -9.62 -1.57 8.20
N CYS A 52 -8.51 -1.70 8.90
CA CYS A 52 -7.86 -2.99 9.12
C CYS A 52 -8.60 -3.82 10.18
N VAL A 53 -8.89 -5.07 9.84
CA VAL A 53 -9.61 -6.04 10.66
C VAL A 53 -8.74 -7.25 10.96
N ASN A 54 -8.97 -7.89 12.11
CA ASN A 54 -8.25 -9.10 12.48
C ASN A 54 -8.49 -10.21 11.45
N PHE A 55 -7.41 -10.83 11.00
CA PHE A 55 -7.44 -11.99 10.13
C PHE A 55 -6.72 -13.16 10.80
N SER A 56 -7.23 -14.37 10.63
CA SER A 56 -6.54 -15.59 11.04
C SER A 56 -6.89 -16.73 10.11
N ALA A 57 -5.86 -17.47 9.70
CA ALA A 57 -5.98 -18.64 8.85
C ALA A 57 -4.95 -19.70 9.26
N ARG A 58 -5.13 -20.92 8.73
CA ARG A 58 -4.13 -21.99 8.82
C ARG A 58 -3.43 -22.12 7.48
N GLY A 59 -2.11 -22.15 7.49
CA GLY A 59 -1.30 -22.29 6.29
C GLY A 59 0.19 -22.35 6.62
N CYS A 60 1.02 -22.43 5.59
CA CYS A 60 2.48 -22.29 5.76
C CYS A 60 2.89 -20.81 5.76
N ASP A 61 2.22 -19.99 4.94
CA ASP A 61 2.44 -18.54 4.87
C ASP A 61 1.16 -17.80 4.43
N ILE A 62 1.10 -16.48 4.59
CA ILE A 62 0.00 -15.63 4.10
C ILE A 62 0.57 -14.38 3.42
N ALA A 63 0.17 -14.14 2.18
CA ALA A 63 0.61 -13.01 1.37
C ALA A 63 -0.56 -12.08 0.96
N GLY A 64 -0.21 -10.94 0.34
CA GLY A 64 -1.18 -9.99 -0.20
C GLY A 64 -1.80 -9.10 0.87
N ASN A 65 -3.12 -9.18 1.07
CA ASN A 65 -3.86 -8.40 2.06
C ASN A 65 -3.65 -8.88 3.51
N PHE A 66 -2.41 -9.09 3.93
CA PHE A 66 -2.08 -9.58 5.26
C PHE A 66 -0.87 -8.85 5.82
N PHE A 67 -1.01 -8.38 7.07
CA PHE A 67 -0.01 -7.61 7.78
C PHE A 67 0.09 -8.09 9.22
N TYR A 68 1.30 -8.16 9.76
CA TYR A 68 1.51 -8.58 11.15
C TYR A 68 1.10 -7.49 12.15
N SER A 69 1.16 -6.22 11.74
CA SER A 69 0.81 -5.07 12.56
C SER A 69 -0.39 -4.32 11.98
N ARG A 70 -1.29 -3.88 12.87
CA ARG A 70 -2.39 -2.99 12.49
C ARG A 70 -1.88 -1.67 11.94
N ALA A 71 -0.82 -1.11 12.53
CA ALA A 71 -0.26 0.16 12.11
C ALA A 71 0.29 0.08 10.69
N GLU A 72 0.96 -1.02 10.35
CA GLU A 72 1.46 -1.29 9.00
C GLU A 72 0.30 -1.38 7.99
N CYS A 73 -0.74 -2.14 8.32
CA CYS A 73 -1.93 -2.28 7.48
C CYS A 73 -2.62 -0.92 7.24
N GLU A 74 -2.88 -0.15 8.30
CA GLU A 74 -3.59 1.14 8.18
C GLU A 74 -2.73 2.15 7.39
N HIS A 75 -1.42 2.18 7.64
CA HIS A 75 -0.49 3.06 6.95
C HIS A 75 -0.43 2.75 5.44
N LYS A 76 -0.49 1.47 5.07
CA LYS A 76 -0.43 1.03 3.67
C LYS A 76 -1.78 1.17 2.95
N CYS A 77 -2.87 0.78 3.61
CA CYS A 77 -4.16 0.56 2.95
C CYS A 77 -5.24 1.61 3.20
N LYS A 78 -5.23 2.32 4.34
CA LYS A 78 -6.32 3.26 4.65
C LYS A 78 -6.22 4.47 3.70
N PRO A 79 -7.27 4.89 2.98
CA PRO A 79 -7.24 6.12 2.19
C PRO A 79 -7.18 7.34 3.11
N ILE A 80 -6.60 8.43 2.60
CA ILE A 80 -6.61 9.73 3.29
C ILE A 80 -7.90 10.42 2.86
N GLU A 81 -8.92 10.33 3.70
CA GLU A 81 -10.27 10.81 3.34
C GLU A 81 -10.37 12.33 3.50
N THR A 82 -9.72 12.95 4.49
CA THR A 82 -9.74 14.42 4.70
C THR A 82 -8.50 14.93 5.47
N PHE A 83 -8.20 16.23 5.35
CA PHE A 83 -7.20 16.92 6.17
C PHE A 83 -7.56 16.98 7.66
N GLU A 84 -8.83 16.81 8.01
CA GLU A 84 -9.33 16.86 9.38
C GLU A 84 -9.01 15.57 10.14
N GLU A 85 -9.10 14.42 9.48
CA GLU A 85 -8.74 13.12 10.06
C GLU A 85 -7.24 12.84 10.03
N ALA A 86 -6.49 13.52 9.15
CA ALA A 86 -5.07 13.33 8.95
C ALA A 86 -4.36 14.67 8.66
N PRO A 87 -3.61 15.24 9.64
CA PRO A 87 -2.83 16.45 9.43
C PRO A 87 -1.82 16.29 8.29
N PHE A 88 -1.40 17.41 7.70
CA PHE A 88 -0.40 17.41 6.61
C PHE A 88 0.91 16.68 6.97
N SER A 89 1.29 16.64 8.26
CA SER A 89 2.43 15.85 8.75
C SER A 89 2.27 14.35 8.51
N PHE A 90 1.09 13.78 8.80
CA PHE A 90 0.78 12.38 8.56
C PHE A 90 0.81 12.04 7.06
N PHE A 91 0.28 12.94 6.23
CA PHE A 91 0.36 12.82 4.77
C PHE A 91 1.82 12.75 4.29
N LEU A 92 2.68 13.69 4.72
CA LEU A 92 4.09 13.70 4.34
C LEU A 92 4.88 12.49 4.84
N GLU A 93 4.62 12.02 6.07
CA GLU A 93 5.26 10.81 6.61
C GLU A 93 4.95 9.58 5.75
N ARG A 94 3.69 9.43 5.32
CA ARG A 94 3.29 8.33 4.46
C ARG A 94 3.94 8.38 3.08
N ILE A 95 3.98 9.56 2.45
CA ILE A 95 4.69 9.74 1.18
C ILE A 95 6.19 9.43 1.34
N ARG A 96 6.82 9.90 2.42
CA ARG A 96 8.23 9.62 2.72
C ARG A 96 8.49 8.12 2.91
N SER A 97 7.60 7.42 3.61
CA SER A 97 7.70 5.98 3.86
C SER A 97 7.50 5.17 2.57
N GLN A 98 6.49 5.51 1.76
CA GLN A 98 6.28 4.88 0.45
C GLN A 98 7.46 5.12 -0.50
N ALA A 99 7.97 6.36 -0.59
CA ALA A 99 9.13 6.67 -1.39
C ALA A 99 10.37 5.90 -0.92
N ARG A 100 10.59 5.77 0.39
CA ARG A 100 11.68 4.96 0.96
C ARG A 100 11.54 3.48 0.58
N ASN A 101 10.36 2.89 0.75
CA ASN A 101 10.11 1.48 0.46
C ASN A 101 10.26 1.18 -1.04
N TYR A 102 9.74 2.06 -1.90
CA TYR A 102 9.93 1.97 -3.35
C TYR A 102 11.41 2.11 -3.70
N PHE A 103 12.11 3.08 -3.11
CA PHE A 103 13.54 3.29 -3.33
C PHE A 103 14.37 2.09 -2.86
N SER A 104 14.05 1.48 -1.71
CA SER A 104 14.74 0.27 -1.26
C SER A 104 14.50 -0.91 -2.19
N GLN A 105 13.28 -1.11 -2.68
CA GLN A 105 12.98 -2.18 -3.66
C GLN A 105 13.66 -1.94 -5.02
N LEU A 106 13.86 -0.68 -5.41
CA LEU A 106 14.48 -0.33 -6.69
C LEU A 106 16.02 -0.36 -6.65
N PHE A 107 16.60 -0.07 -5.49
CA PHE A 107 18.04 0.03 -5.25
C PHE A 107 18.54 -1.03 -4.25
N ASP A 108 18.01 -2.26 -4.31
CA ASP A 108 18.63 -3.42 -3.68
C ASP A 108 20.04 -3.65 -4.29
N LEU A 109 20.99 -2.84 -3.86
CA LEU A 109 22.43 -3.05 -3.99
C LEU A 109 22.86 -3.83 -2.74
N PRO A 110 23.64 -4.91 -2.91
CA PRO A 110 24.21 -5.65 -1.78
C PRO A 110 25.08 -4.79 -0.88
#